data_AF-A0A947YTA9-F1
#
_entry.id   AF-A0A947YTA9-F1
#
_cell.length_a   1.000
_cell.length_b   1.000
_cell.length_c   1.000
_cell.angle_alpha   90.00
_cell.angle_beta   90.00
_cell.angle_gamma   90.00
#
_symmetry.space_group_name_H-M   'P 1'
#
loop_
_entity.id
_entity.type
_entity.pdbx_description
1 polymer ?
#
loop_
_entity_poly.entity_id
_entity_poly.type
_entity_poly.pdbx_seq_one_letter_code
_entity_poly.pdbx_strand_id
1 'polypeptide(L)'
;MHGVTFNCKTITPMFLAGADKERPELRAPSIKGAMRFWWRAVKGMDDISKLKEAESKIFGGTGEKEGRSKITVRVMIYKFIGDNLEKDNELKWKYNGDDTGIGYLLYSTMLPNRERSYIKDGFPFSVRLSCHDKDVQELRQAIASFWVLVYLGGLGNRSRRGGGNMVIPSYKVEGKIKGDLPDFVIGGGNSDKAAQWLRNNFQKCQEIICPGGPKDFATKYSNLAFSRFIICNEGKDSWQDALNDIGKKFKDFREDHDFWSGS
;
A
#
# COMPACT_ATOMS: atom_id res chain seq x y z
N MET A 1 -3.25 24.62 12.28
CA MET A 1 -2.60 23.51 11.53
C MET A 1 -3.17 22.19 12.06
N HIS A 2 -3.58 21.30 11.17
CA HIS A 2 -4.18 20.01 11.53
C HIS A 2 -3.40 18.86 10.91
N GLY A 3 -3.41 17.69 11.54
CA GLY A 3 -2.71 16.55 11.00
C GLY A 3 -2.89 15.26 11.78
N VAL A 4 -2.39 14.18 11.19
CA VAL A 4 -2.29 12.86 11.82
C VAL A 4 -0.88 12.35 11.62
N THR A 5 -0.27 11.89 12.71
CA THR A 5 1.03 11.19 12.68
C THR A 5 0.77 9.71 12.92
N PHE A 6 1.08 8.90 11.92
CA PHE A 6 0.99 7.45 11.96
C PHE A 6 2.35 6.87 12.32
N ASN A 7 2.37 5.98 13.32
CA ASN A 7 3.51 5.13 13.58
C ASN A 7 3.29 3.86 12.75
N CYS A 8 4.22 3.61 11.84
CA CYS A 8 4.15 2.50 10.89
C CYS A 8 5.24 1.49 11.21
N LYS A 9 5.00 0.23 10.86
CA LYS A 9 5.98 -0.86 10.89
C LYS A 9 5.89 -1.63 9.58
N THR A 10 7.02 -1.90 8.91
CA THR A 10 7.01 -2.79 7.74
C THR A 10 6.64 -4.21 8.16
N ILE A 11 5.82 -4.88 7.36
CA ILE A 11 5.46 -6.29 7.55
C ILE A 11 6.31 -7.18 6.65
N THR A 12 6.52 -6.74 5.40
CA THR A 12 7.32 -7.46 4.41
C THR A 12 8.47 -6.59 3.90
N PRO A 13 9.54 -7.20 3.36
CA PRO A 13 10.65 -6.48 2.73
C PRO A 13 10.18 -5.41 1.73
N MET A 14 10.66 -4.18 1.89
CA MET A 14 10.23 -3.05 1.06
C MET A 14 11.36 -2.60 0.13
N PHE A 15 11.13 -2.77 -1.18
CA PHE A 15 12.09 -2.44 -2.24
C PHE A 15 11.76 -1.08 -2.86
N LEU A 16 12.22 -0.01 -2.22
CA LEU A 16 12.10 1.36 -2.72
C LEU A 16 13.48 1.94 -2.99
N ALA A 17 13.62 2.70 -4.06
CA ALA A 17 14.87 3.35 -4.39
C ALA A 17 14.70 4.84 -4.70
N GLY A 18 15.78 5.58 -4.42
CA GLY A 18 15.92 7.01 -4.61
C GLY A 18 16.29 7.40 -6.04
N ALA A 19 16.99 8.53 -6.15
CA ALA A 19 17.82 8.79 -7.33
C ALA A 19 18.99 7.78 -7.39
N ASP A 20 19.53 7.45 -6.22
CA ASP A 20 20.43 6.32 -6.05
C ASP A 20 19.63 5.02 -6.00
N LYS A 21 19.89 4.12 -6.96
CA LYS A 21 19.18 2.85 -7.10
C LYS A 21 19.68 1.78 -6.11
N GLU A 22 20.89 1.96 -5.59
CA GLU A 22 21.55 1.02 -4.69
C GLU A 22 21.14 1.24 -3.24
N ARG A 23 20.68 2.45 -2.90
CA ARG A 23 20.30 2.80 -1.53
C ARG A 23 18.78 2.82 -1.34
N PRO A 24 18.24 1.94 -0.47
CA PRO A 24 16.83 1.95 -0.19
C PRO A 24 16.39 3.26 0.45
N GLU A 25 15.33 3.86 -0.10
CA GLU A 25 14.87 5.16 0.35
C GLU A 25 13.35 5.26 0.31
N LEU A 26 12.73 5.28 1.49
CA LEU A 26 11.31 5.60 1.64
C LEU A 26 11.17 7.13 1.69
N ARG A 27 10.51 7.70 0.68
CA ARG A 27 10.35 9.15 0.54
C ARG A 27 8.89 9.58 0.54
N ALA A 28 8.64 10.80 1.02
CA ALA A 28 7.32 11.40 1.00
C ALA A 28 6.66 11.41 -0.41
N PRO A 29 7.36 11.71 -1.52
CA PRO A 29 6.78 11.62 -2.85
C PRO A 29 6.31 10.22 -3.25
N SER A 30 7.05 9.17 -2.84
CA SER A 30 6.67 7.78 -3.13
C SER A 30 5.35 7.41 -2.45
N ILE A 31 5.21 7.76 -1.17
CA ILE A 31 3.96 7.56 -0.42
C ILE A 31 2.82 8.37 -1.04
N LYS A 32 3.08 9.65 -1.33
CA LYS A 32 2.07 10.54 -1.93
C LYS A 32 1.61 10.06 -3.31
N GLY A 33 2.50 9.52 -4.14
CA GLY A 33 2.16 8.94 -5.43
C GLY A 33 1.26 7.70 -5.29
N ALA A 34 1.55 6.84 -4.32
CA ALA A 34 0.71 5.68 -4.03
C ALA A 34 -0.66 6.07 -3.45
N MET A 35 -0.72 7.07 -2.57
CA MET A 35 -1.97 7.65 -2.06
C MET A 35 -2.83 8.24 -3.20
N ARG A 36 -2.22 8.92 -4.18
CA ARG A 36 -2.91 9.43 -5.37
C ARG A 36 -3.56 8.32 -6.18
N PHE A 37 -2.82 7.23 -6.42
CA PHE A 37 -3.33 6.06 -7.12
C PHE A 37 -4.54 5.47 -6.40
N TRP A 38 -4.42 5.22 -5.09
CA TRP A 38 -5.52 4.64 -4.31
C TRP A 38 -6.71 5.57 -4.15
N TRP A 39 -6.47 6.89 -4.08
CA TRP A 39 -7.55 7.88 -4.12
C TRP A 39 -8.36 7.77 -5.41
N ARG A 40 -7.70 7.71 -6.59
CA ARG A 40 -8.40 7.51 -7.87
C ARG A 40 -9.13 6.18 -7.93
N ALA A 41 -8.51 5.11 -7.45
CA ALA A 41 -9.09 3.78 -7.45
C ALA A 41 -10.39 3.73 -6.63
N VAL A 42 -10.45 4.40 -5.48
CA VAL A 42 -11.69 4.53 -4.69
C VAL A 42 -12.66 5.51 -5.33
N LYS A 43 -12.18 6.63 -5.88
CA LYS A 43 -13.04 7.67 -6.45
C LYS A 43 -13.86 7.15 -7.63
N GLY A 44 -13.29 6.29 -8.46
CA GLY A 44 -14.03 5.53 -9.48
C GLY A 44 -14.86 6.38 -10.45
N MET A 45 -14.44 7.61 -10.74
CA MET A 45 -15.11 8.54 -11.66
C MET A 45 -14.67 8.26 -13.10
N ASP A 46 -15.62 8.05 -14.02
CA ASP A 46 -15.32 7.73 -15.42
C ASP A 46 -14.83 8.95 -16.25
N ASP A 47 -15.27 10.16 -15.87
CA ASP A 47 -14.80 11.42 -16.44
C ASP A 47 -13.37 11.74 -15.98
N ILE A 48 -12.39 11.36 -16.80
CA ILE A 48 -10.95 11.50 -16.51
C ILE A 48 -10.55 12.96 -16.28
N SER A 49 -11.17 13.90 -16.99
CA SER A 49 -10.87 15.33 -16.85
C SER A 49 -11.30 15.84 -15.48
N LYS A 50 -12.53 15.50 -15.05
CA LYS A 50 -13.01 15.85 -13.70
C LYS A 50 -12.27 15.10 -12.60
N LEU A 51 -11.89 13.85 -12.83
CA LEU A 51 -11.08 13.06 -11.90
C LEU A 51 -9.73 13.74 -11.66
N LYS A 52 -9.05 14.15 -12.74
CA LYS A 52 -7.78 14.88 -12.66
C LYS A 52 -7.94 16.21 -11.91
N GLU A 53 -8.98 16.98 -12.23
CA GLU A 53 -9.25 18.24 -11.54
C GLU A 53 -9.45 18.04 -10.03
N ALA A 54 -10.24 17.03 -9.64
CA ALA A 54 -10.50 16.69 -8.25
C ALA A 54 -9.24 16.16 -7.53
N GLU A 55 -8.42 15.33 -8.18
CA GLU A 55 -7.13 14.87 -7.64
C GLU A 55 -6.19 16.06 -7.38
N SER A 56 -6.07 16.96 -8.36
CA SER A 56 -5.19 18.13 -8.30
C SER A 56 -5.60 19.11 -7.20
N LYS A 57 -6.90 19.23 -6.87
CA LYS A 57 -7.39 20.02 -5.72
C LYS A 57 -6.84 19.55 -4.38
N ILE A 58 -6.53 18.26 -4.25
CA ILE A 58 -6.01 17.64 -3.02
C ILE A 58 -4.47 17.63 -3.09
N PHE A 59 -3.94 16.87 -4.04
CA PHE A 59 -2.53 16.53 -4.09
C PHE A 59 -1.66 17.57 -4.82
N GLY A 60 -2.27 18.61 -5.39
CA GLY A 60 -1.62 19.61 -6.24
C GLY A 60 -1.43 19.11 -7.66
N GLY A 61 -0.97 19.99 -8.54
CA GLY A 61 -0.70 19.67 -9.94
C GLY A 61 0.23 20.69 -10.60
N THR A 62 0.45 20.56 -11.90
CA THR A 62 1.37 21.41 -12.68
C THR A 62 0.70 22.11 -13.87
N GLY A 63 -0.61 21.93 -14.06
CA GLY A 63 -1.38 22.65 -15.09
C GLY A 63 -1.66 24.11 -14.71
N GLU A 64 -2.05 24.93 -15.69
CA GLU A 64 -2.27 26.39 -15.53
C GLU A 64 -3.26 26.76 -14.41
N LYS A 65 -4.27 25.91 -14.15
CA LYS A 65 -5.27 26.10 -13.09
C LYS A 65 -4.98 25.28 -11.83
N GLU A 66 -3.86 24.54 -11.80
CA GLU A 66 -3.49 23.67 -10.70
C GLU A 66 -2.54 24.39 -9.74
N GLY A 67 -2.73 24.19 -8.44
CA GLY A 67 -1.92 24.83 -7.40
C GLY A 67 -1.02 23.85 -6.66
N ARG A 68 -0.29 24.39 -5.68
CA ARG A 68 0.42 23.57 -4.68
C ARG A 68 -0.55 22.64 -3.97
N SER A 69 -0.04 21.49 -3.53
CA SER A 69 -0.82 20.55 -2.74
C SER A 69 -1.35 21.17 -1.45
N LYS A 70 -2.56 20.77 -1.07
CA LYS A 70 -3.18 21.14 0.20
C LYS A 70 -2.69 20.30 1.38
N ILE A 71 -2.01 19.20 1.08
CA ILE A 71 -1.52 18.22 2.03
C ILE A 71 0.00 18.15 2.00
N THR A 72 0.58 18.25 3.18
CA THR A 72 1.99 18.00 3.44
C THR A 72 2.17 16.57 3.95
N VAL A 73 3.02 15.80 3.28
CA VAL A 73 3.47 14.46 3.70
C VAL A 73 4.89 14.58 4.23
N ARG A 74 5.13 14.13 5.45
CA ARG A 74 6.48 14.00 6.03
C ARG A 74 6.72 12.56 6.44
N VAL A 75 7.94 12.08 6.22
CA VAL A 75 8.37 10.73 6.60
C VAL A 75 9.59 10.87 7.50
N MET A 76 9.57 10.17 8.64
CA MET A 76 10.69 10.10 9.58
C MET A 76 11.15 8.65 9.65
N ILE A 77 12.44 8.42 9.36
CA ILE A 77 13.03 7.08 9.17
C ILE A 77 14.30 6.96 10.00
N TYR A 78 14.49 5.82 10.65
CA TYR A 78 15.74 5.39 11.29
C TYR A 78 16.35 4.26 10.44
N LYS A 79 17.48 4.42 9.74
CA LYS A 79 17.84 3.46 8.68
C LYS A 79 18.14 2.03 9.20
N PHE A 80 17.33 1.04 8.80
CA PHE A 80 17.64 -0.40 8.87
C PHE A 80 17.51 -0.99 7.46
N ILE A 81 18.66 -1.23 6.84
CA ILE A 81 18.78 -1.69 5.45
C ILE A 81 19.29 -3.13 5.49
N GLY A 82 18.65 -4.01 4.71
CA GLY A 82 19.20 -5.31 4.32
C GLY A 82 19.85 -5.20 2.95
N ASP A 83 20.84 -6.03 2.68
CA ASP A 83 21.62 -5.97 1.44
C ASP A 83 21.23 -7.04 0.44
N ASN A 84 20.92 -8.24 0.94
CA ASN A 84 20.57 -9.37 0.10
C ASN A 84 19.48 -10.18 0.77
N LEU A 85 18.26 -10.14 0.22
CA LEU A 85 17.11 -10.79 0.83
C LEU A 85 17.31 -12.30 1.06
N GLU A 86 17.95 -13.00 0.12
CA GLU A 86 18.23 -14.43 0.22
C GLU A 86 19.16 -14.73 1.39
N LYS A 87 20.29 -14.01 1.49
CA LYS A 87 21.29 -14.23 2.55
C LYS A 87 20.81 -13.75 3.91
N ASP A 88 20.16 -12.58 3.96
CA ASP A 88 19.72 -11.95 5.20
C ASP A 88 18.62 -12.75 5.93
N ASN A 89 17.92 -13.64 5.21
CA ASN A 89 16.83 -14.46 5.74
C ASN A 89 17.05 -15.96 5.51
N GLU A 90 18.24 -16.37 5.08
CA GLU A 90 18.60 -17.78 4.83
C GLU A 90 17.63 -18.53 3.89
N LEU A 91 17.09 -17.84 2.87
CA LEU A 91 16.02 -18.37 2.01
C LEU A 91 16.52 -19.48 1.09
N LYS A 92 15.86 -20.65 1.14
CA LYS A 92 16.09 -21.80 0.26
C LYS A 92 15.07 -21.81 -0.87
N TRP A 93 15.20 -20.88 -1.82
CA TRP A 93 14.22 -20.70 -2.90
C TRP A 93 14.59 -21.36 -4.24
N LYS A 94 15.83 -21.85 -4.36
CA LYS A 94 16.35 -22.57 -5.55
C LYS A 94 16.17 -24.08 -5.40
N TYR A 95 16.21 -24.82 -6.52
CA TYR A 95 16.30 -26.29 -6.56
C TYR A 95 15.32 -27.04 -5.62
N ASN A 96 14.02 -26.76 -5.70
CA ASN A 96 12.97 -27.36 -4.85
C ASN A 96 13.14 -27.13 -3.34
N GLY A 97 13.82 -26.06 -2.93
CA GLY A 97 13.90 -25.70 -1.51
C GLY A 97 12.57 -25.24 -0.91
N ASP A 98 12.58 -25.06 0.41
CA ASP A 98 11.37 -24.81 1.19
C ASP A 98 10.70 -23.47 0.85
N ASP A 99 11.46 -22.47 0.37
CA ASP A 99 11.02 -21.09 0.13
C ASP A 99 10.70 -20.77 -1.35
N THR A 100 10.40 -21.80 -2.15
CA THR A 100 10.11 -21.67 -3.58
C THR A 100 8.95 -20.71 -3.88
N GLY A 101 7.97 -20.57 -2.97
CA GLY A 101 6.88 -19.60 -3.12
C GLY A 101 7.35 -18.14 -3.00
N ILE A 102 8.22 -17.86 -2.02
CA ILE A 102 8.87 -16.54 -1.88
C ILE A 102 9.73 -16.27 -3.11
N GLY A 103 10.50 -17.28 -3.53
CA GLY A 103 11.25 -17.29 -4.78
C GLY A 103 10.39 -16.82 -5.95
N TYR A 104 9.25 -17.47 -6.17
CA TYR A 104 8.35 -17.14 -7.28
C TYR A 104 7.82 -15.70 -7.25
N LEU A 105 7.44 -15.20 -6.06
CA LEU A 105 6.88 -13.86 -5.91
C LEU A 105 7.94 -12.76 -6.04
N LEU A 106 9.12 -12.96 -5.45
CA LEU A 106 10.13 -11.94 -5.25
C LEU A 106 11.41 -12.15 -6.09
N TYR A 107 11.46 -13.15 -6.97
CA TYR A 107 12.67 -13.56 -7.71
C TYR A 107 13.45 -12.38 -8.32
N SER A 108 12.78 -11.36 -8.88
CA SER A 108 13.45 -10.24 -9.54
C SER A 108 14.30 -9.36 -8.62
N THR A 109 14.17 -9.56 -7.31
CA THR A 109 14.96 -8.88 -6.27
C THR A 109 16.09 -9.74 -5.72
N MET A 110 16.15 -11.02 -6.12
CA MET A 110 17.11 -12.04 -5.64
C MET A 110 17.89 -12.72 -6.77
N LEU A 111 17.51 -12.50 -8.03
CA LEU A 111 18.24 -13.02 -9.19
C LEU A 111 19.69 -12.50 -9.19
N PRO A 112 20.67 -13.31 -9.63
CA PRO A 112 22.05 -12.87 -9.77
C PRO A 112 22.18 -11.59 -10.62
N ASN A 113 22.98 -10.63 -10.15
CA ASN A 113 23.16 -9.29 -10.72
C ASN A 113 21.90 -8.42 -10.73
N ARG A 114 20.87 -8.81 -9.98
CA ARG A 114 19.62 -8.06 -9.76
C ARG A 114 19.24 -8.02 -8.29
N GLU A 115 20.14 -8.44 -7.42
CA GLU A 115 20.01 -8.32 -5.98
C GLU A 115 19.81 -6.84 -5.63
N ARG A 116 18.96 -6.60 -4.62
CA ARG A 116 18.67 -5.24 -4.18
C ARG A 116 18.72 -5.18 -2.68
N SER A 117 19.38 -4.15 -2.17
CA SER A 117 19.15 -3.72 -0.82
C SER A 117 17.68 -3.34 -0.63
N TYR A 118 17.20 -3.47 0.60
CA TYR A 118 15.79 -3.28 0.93
C TYR A 118 15.63 -2.72 2.35
N ILE A 119 14.47 -2.14 2.63
CA ILE A 119 14.10 -1.81 4.01
C ILE A 119 13.57 -3.10 4.65
N LYS A 120 14.19 -3.53 5.75
CA LYS A 120 13.85 -4.77 6.44
C LYS A 120 12.41 -4.79 6.92
N ASP A 121 11.83 -5.97 7.06
CA ASP A 121 10.58 -6.16 7.79
C ASP A 121 10.75 -5.79 9.28
N GLY A 122 9.64 -5.56 9.95
CA GLY A 122 9.61 -5.14 11.34
C GLY A 122 10.13 -3.73 11.61
N PHE A 123 10.44 -2.97 10.56
CA PHE A 123 11.12 -1.70 10.65
C PHE A 123 10.16 -0.54 10.98
N PRO A 124 10.37 0.21 12.09
CA PRO A 124 9.52 1.33 12.48
C PRO A 124 9.85 2.63 11.73
N PHE A 125 8.82 3.32 11.26
CA PHE A 125 8.93 4.66 10.68
C PHE A 125 7.65 5.45 10.97
N SER A 126 7.68 6.77 10.80
CA SER A 126 6.48 7.59 10.98
C SER A 126 6.11 8.33 9.71
N VAL A 127 4.81 8.40 9.43
CA VAL A 127 4.24 9.19 8.34
C VAL A 127 3.33 10.24 8.94
N ARG A 128 3.59 11.51 8.65
CA ARG A 128 2.73 12.62 9.06
C ARG A 128 2.02 13.23 7.87
N LEU A 129 0.69 13.23 7.91
CA LEU A 129 -0.18 13.94 6.98
C LEU A 129 -0.70 15.20 7.68
N SER A 130 -0.57 16.37 7.04
CA SER A 130 -1.00 17.63 7.65
C SER A 130 -1.46 18.67 6.63
N CYS A 131 -2.28 19.61 7.06
CA CYS A 131 -2.84 20.68 6.24
C CYS A 131 -3.02 21.99 7.04
N HIS A 132 -3.36 23.06 6.33
CA HIS A 132 -3.86 24.30 6.93
C HIS A 132 -5.36 24.19 7.26
N ASP A 133 -5.86 25.12 8.07
CA ASP A 133 -7.21 25.04 8.65
C ASP A 133 -8.34 25.02 7.62
N LYS A 134 -8.14 25.66 6.46
CA LYS A 134 -9.10 25.66 5.35
C LYS A 134 -9.14 24.37 4.53
N ASP A 135 -8.13 23.51 4.69
CA ASP A 135 -7.87 22.35 3.82
C ASP A 135 -8.18 21.00 4.54
N VAL A 136 -9.00 21.04 5.59
CA VAL A 136 -9.29 19.86 6.44
C VAL A 136 -10.02 18.77 5.67
N GLN A 137 -10.86 19.11 4.68
CA GLN A 137 -11.59 18.11 3.90
C GLN A 137 -10.64 17.34 2.96
N GLU A 138 -9.68 18.02 2.35
CA GLU A 138 -8.63 17.42 1.54
C GLU A 138 -7.74 16.52 2.39
N LEU A 139 -7.43 16.92 3.63
CA LEU A 139 -6.70 16.07 4.57
C LEU A 139 -7.48 14.79 4.89
N ARG A 140 -8.81 14.85 5.08
CA ARG A 140 -9.63 13.65 5.32
C ARG A 140 -9.55 12.67 4.14
N GLN A 141 -9.64 13.18 2.91
CA GLN A 141 -9.50 12.34 1.71
C GLN A 141 -8.10 11.74 1.59
N ALA A 142 -7.05 12.47 1.96
CA ALA A 142 -5.69 11.96 2.00
C ALA A 142 -5.51 10.89 3.09
N ILE A 143 -6.13 11.04 4.26
CA ILE A 143 -6.14 10.02 5.33
C ILE A 143 -6.84 8.75 4.83
N ALA A 144 -8.01 8.88 4.22
CA ALA A 144 -8.73 7.74 3.65
C ALA A 144 -7.91 7.02 2.57
N SER A 145 -7.24 7.74 1.66
CA SER A 145 -6.40 7.11 0.65
C SER A 145 -5.12 6.48 1.22
N PHE A 146 -4.61 7.01 2.33
CA PHE A 146 -3.51 6.40 3.07
C PHE A 146 -3.94 5.10 3.75
N TRP A 147 -5.15 5.04 4.31
CA TRP A 147 -5.71 3.80 4.86
C TRP A 147 -5.78 2.70 3.78
N VAL A 148 -6.32 3.06 2.61
CA VAL A 148 -6.44 2.14 1.47
C VAL A 148 -5.07 1.65 1.01
N LEU A 149 -4.07 2.54 0.94
CA LEU A 149 -2.69 2.16 0.64
C LEU A 149 -2.14 1.13 1.63
N VAL A 150 -2.33 1.36 2.92
CA VAL A 150 -1.77 0.50 3.98
C VAL A 150 -2.41 -0.89 3.95
N TYR A 151 -3.74 -0.95 3.82
CA TYR A 151 -4.49 -2.19 4.01
C TYR A 151 -4.83 -2.95 2.74
N LEU A 152 -4.85 -2.28 1.58
CA LEU A 152 -5.19 -2.90 0.29
C LEU A 152 -4.02 -2.85 -0.70
N GLY A 153 -2.89 -2.24 -0.33
CA GLY A 153 -1.74 -2.06 -1.19
C GLY A 153 -0.41 -2.42 -0.54
N GLY A 154 0.63 -1.77 -1.04
CA GLY A 154 2.02 -1.90 -0.59
C GLY A 154 2.88 -0.85 -1.30
N LEU A 155 4.12 -0.68 -0.85
CA LEU A 155 5.06 0.27 -1.44
C LEU A 155 6.24 -0.43 -2.12
N GLY A 156 6.68 0.14 -3.23
CA GLY A 156 7.89 -0.28 -3.92
C GLY A 156 7.71 -1.44 -4.89
N ASN A 157 8.82 -1.97 -5.35
CA ASN A 157 8.85 -3.07 -6.30
C ASN A 157 8.22 -4.33 -5.68
N ARG A 158 7.53 -5.11 -6.50
CA ARG A 158 6.82 -6.32 -6.08
C ARG A 158 5.73 -6.09 -5.02
N SER A 159 5.24 -4.86 -4.86
CA SER A 159 4.08 -4.56 -3.99
C SER A 159 2.78 -5.28 -4.37
N ARG A 160 2.61 -5.63 -5.64
CA ARG A 160 1.50 -6.48 -6.11
C ARG A 160 1.75 -7.99 -5.92
N ARG A 161 2.87 -8.36 -5.29
CA ARG A 161 3.33 -9.74 -5.02
C ARG A 161 3.72 -9.92 -3.55
N GLY A 162 3.22 -9.06 -2.65
CA GLY A 162 3.44 -9.15 -1.22
C GLY A 162 4.67 -8.39 -0.68
N GLY A 163 5.40 -7.64 -1.51
CA GLY A 163 6.49 -6.77 -1.06
C GLY A 163 5.99 -5.44 -0.47
N GLY A 164 6.70 -4.90 0.52
CA GLY A 164 6.46 -3.56 1.07
C GLY A 164 5.08 -3.33 1.70
N ASN A 165 4.49 -4.36 2.29
CA ASN A 165 3.32 -4.23 3.17
C ASN A 165 3.73 -3.60 4.50
N MET A 166 2.79 -2.93 5.15
CA MET A 166 3.02 -2.25 6.44
C MET A 166 1.78 -2.32 7.33
N VAL A 167 1.98 -2.10 8.62
CA VAL A 167 0.93 -1.98 9.63
C VAL A 167 1.06 -0.65 10.36
N ILE A 168 -0.05 -0.16 10.94
CA ILE A 168 -0.07 1.01 11.82
C ILE A 168 -0.47 0.56 13.23
N PRO A 169 0.50 0.40 14.15
CA PRO A 169 0.19 0.03 15.53
C PRO A 169 -0.44 1.17 16.33
N SER A 170 -0.20 2.42 15.95
CA SER A 170 -0.76 3.59 16.62
C SER A 170 -0.69 4.84 15.74
N TYR A 171 -1.54 5.81 16.05
CA TYR A 171 -1.53 7.12 15.40
C TYR A 171 -1.99 8.21 16.37
N LYS A 172 -1.54 9.44 16.13
CA LYS A 172 -1.91 10.61 16.92
C LYS A 172 -2.56 11.65 16.02
N VAL A 173 -3.76 12.09 16.41
CA VAL A 173 -4.48 13.18 15.76
C VAL A 173 -4.12 14.51 16.43
N GLU A 174 -3.83 15.53 15.62
CA GLU A 174 -3.49 16.87 16.07
C GLU A 174 -4.43 17.91 15.44
N GLY A 175 -5.07 18.72 16.30
CA GLY A 175 -6.03 19.73 15.89
C GLY A 175 -7.44 19.18 15.63
N LYS A 176 -8.32 20.01 15.05
CA LYS A 176 -9.74 19.72 14.89
C LYS A 176 -10.04 19.06 13.55
N ILE A 177 -9.72 17.78 13.42
CA ILE A 177 -10.22 16.96 12.29
C ILE A 177 -11.61 16.48 12.67
N LYS A 178 -12.66 17.17 12.19
CA LYS A 178 -14.05 16.81 12.48
C LYS A 178 -14.48 15.59 11.67
N GLY A 179 -15.33 14.74 12.28
CA GLY A 179 -16.01 13.60 11.64
C GLY A 179 -15.32 12.26 11.87
N ASP A 180 -16.00 11.18 11.50
CA ASP A 180 -15.49 9.82 11.63
C ASP A 180 -14.38 9.55 10.59
N LEU A 181 -13.24 9.05 11.07
CA LEU A 181 -12.09 8.62 10.27
C LEU A 181 -12.05 7.09 10.26
N PRO A 182 -11.44 6.46 9.24
CA PRO A 182 -11.18 5.04 9.35
C PRO A 182 -10.23 4.78 10.53
N ASP A 183 -10.50 3.70 11.26
CA ASP A 183 -9.59 3.17 12.25
C ASP A 183 -8.38 2.54 11.55
N PHE A 184 -7.19 2.83 12.04
CA PHE A 184 -5.93 2.34 11.49
C PHE A 184 -5.31 1.24 12.31
N VAL A 185 -5.82 0.93 13.51
CA VAL A 185 -5.28 -0.17 14.32
C VAL A 185 -6.18 -1.37 14.11
N ILE A 186 -5.66 -2.41 13.45
CA ILE A 186 -6.45 -3.60 13.18
C ILE A 186 -6.88 -4.25 14.50
N GLY A 187 -8.19 -4.47 14.63
CA GLY A 187 -8.79 -5.14 15.79
C GLY A 187 -9.39 -6.49 15.40
N GLY A 188 -9.20 -7.49 16.26
CA GLY A 188 -9.80 -8.83 16.09
C GLY A 188 -8.78 -9.96 16.14
N GLY A 189 -9.13 -11.05 16.81
CA GLY A 189 -8.25 -12.23 16.97
C GLY A 189 -8.47 -13.35 15.95
N ASN A 190 -9.22 -13.11 14.86
CA ASN A 190 -9.50 -14.09 13.82
C ASN A 190 -9.84 -13.43 12.47
N SER A 191 -9.92 -14.26 11.41
CA SER A 191 -10.16 -13.84 10.02
C SER A 191 -11.50 -13.12 9.83
N ASP A 192 -12.57 -13.58 10.46
CA ASP A 192 -13.90 -12.96 10.35
C ASP A 192 -13.94 -11.54 10.91
N LYS A 193 -13.35 -11.34 12.10
CA LYS A 193 -13.24 -10.02 12.71
C LYS A 193 -12.35 -9.09 11.88
N ALA A 194 -11.24 -9.61 11.34
CA ALA A 194 -10.38 -8.85 10.44
C ALA A 194 -11.13 -8.46 9.14
N ALA A 195 -11.92 -9.36 8.56
CA ALA A 195 -12.74 -9.10 7.39
C ALA A 195 -13.81 -8.03 7.65
N GLN A 196 -14.49 -8.12 8.79
CA GLN A 196 -15.49 -7.13 9.20
C GLN A 196 -14.84 -5.76 9.43
N TRP A 197 -13.70 -5.72 10.13
CA TRP A 197 -12.93 -4.49 10.37
C TRP A 197 -12.48 -3.86 9.05
N LEU A 198 -11.95 -4.65 8.12
CA LEU A 198 -11.52 -4.18 6.79
C LEU A 198 -12.70 -3.61 6.01
N ARG A 199 -13.84 -4.33 5.98
CA ARG A 199 -15.05 -3.90 5.28
C ARG A 199 -15.59 -2.58 5.83
N ASN A 200 -15.73 -2.47 7.15
CA ASN A 200 -16.27 -1.28 7.79
C ASN A 200 -15.39 -0.05 7.52
N ASN A 201 -14.07 -0.18 7.65
CA ASN A 201 -13.15 0.93 7.44
C ASN A 201 -12.99 1.29 5.96
N PHE A 202 -13.07 0.31 5.05
CA PHE A 202 -13.11 0.58 3.62
C PHE A 202 -14.38 1.36 3.23
N GLN A 203 -15.54 1.01 3.78
CA GLN A 203 -16.78 1.76 3.57
C GLN A 203 -16.66 3.22 4.07
N LYS A 204 -16.04 3.45 5.23
CA LYS A 204 -15.72 4.80 5.69
C LYS A 204 -14.82 5.55 4.71
N CYS A 205 -13.80 4.88 4.15
CA CYS A 205 -12.93 5.49 3.14
C CYS A 205 -13.70 5.86 1.86
N GLN A 206 -14.62 5.01 1.41
CA GLN A 206 -15.48 5.27 0.26
C GLN A 206 -16.36 6.51 0.53
N GLU A 207 -17.00 6.59 1.69
CA GLU A 207 -17.85 7.74 2.04
C GLU A 207 -17.05 9.04 2.14
N ILE A 208 -15.81 9.00 2.66
CA ILE A 208 -14.95 10.20 2.73
C ILE A 208 -14.49 10.66 1.33
N ILE A 209 -14.09 9.74 0.45
CA ILE A 209 -13.53 10.06 -0.87
C ILE A 209 -14.63 10.37 -1.89
N CYS A 210 -15.75 9.65 -1.82
CA CYS A 210 -16.89 9.78 -2.71
C CYS A 210 -18.21 9.66 -1.94
N PRO A 211 -18.62 10.72 -1.23
CA PRO A 211 -19.89 10.74 -0.51
C PRO A 211 -21.05 10.39 -1.44
N GLY A 212 -21.91 9.46 -1.02
CA GLY A 212 -23.02 8.95 -1.84
C GLY A 212 -22.60 7.99 -2.96
N GLY A 213 -21.35 7.55 -2.99
CA GLY A 213 -20.82 6.58 -3.94
C GLY A 213 -20.40 7.17 -5.29
N PRO A 214 -19.76 6.37 -6.17
CA PRO A 214 -19.47 6.77 -7.54
C PRO A 214 -20.78 6.97 -8.30
N LYS A 215 -20.92 8.13 -8.94
CA LYS A 215 -22.12 8.49 -9.72
C LYS A 215 -22.22 7.75 -11.06
N ASP A 216 -21.08 7.40 -11.61
CA ASP A 216 -20.93 6.72 -12.89
C ASP A 216 -20.07 5.48 -12.70
N PHE A 217 -20.32 4.45 -13.51
CA PHE A 217 -19.48 3.26 -13.50
C PHE A 217 -18.21 3.48 -14.33
N ALA A 218 -17.06 3.65 -13.67
CA ALA A 218 -15.78 3.80 -14.35
C ALA A 218 -15.29 2.49 -14.97
N THR A 219 -15.11 2.49 -16.29
CA THR A 219 -14.56 1.35 -17.04
C THR A 219 -13.21 1.65 -17.69
N LYS A 220 -12.85 2.93 -17.81
CA LYS A 220 -11.64 3.39 -18.52
C LYS A 220 -10.32 3.10 -17.80
N TYR A 221 -10.36 2.72 -16.53
CA TYR A 221 -9.16 2.44 -15.73
C TYR A 221 -9.48 1.54 -14.53
N SER A 222 -8.43 0.90 -13.97
CA SER A 222 -8.53 0.06 -12.78
C SER A 222 -9.02 0.87 -11.56
N ASN A 223 -10.12 0.42 -10.96
CA ASN A 223 -10.74 1.04 -9.80
C ASN A 223 -11.36 -0.01 -8.87
N LEU A 224 -11.92 0.42 -7.74
CA LEU A 224 -12.51 -0.44 -6.71
C LEU A 224 -14.05 -0.46 -6.73
N ALA A 225 -14.70 0.09 -7.78
CA ALA A 225 -16.16 0.08 -7.89
C ALA A 225 -16.73 -1.35 -7.89
N PHE A 226 -16.02 -2.30 -8.50
CA PHE A 226 -16.23 -3.73 -8.32
C PHE A 226 -14.95 -4.40 -7.85
N SER A 227 -14.87 -4.67 -6.55
CA SER A 227 -13.73 -5.37 -5.94
C SER A 227 -14.21 -6.48 -5.02
N ARG A 228 -13.44 -7.57 -4.98
CA ARG A 228 -13.62 -8.66 -4.01
C ARG A 228 -12.37 -8.72 -3.14
N PHE A 229 -12.57 -8.72 -1.83
CA PHE A 229 -11.50 -8.94 -0.87
C PHE A 229 -11.60 -10.36 -0.34
N ILE A 230 -10.50 -11.10 -0.43
CA ILE A 230 -10.38 -12.46 0.10
C ILE A 230 -9.32 -12.41 1.19
N ILE A 231 -9.66 -12.94 2.36
CA ILE A 231 -8.76 -13.05 3.50
C ILE A 231 -8.59 -14.54 3.80
N CYS A 232 -7.35 -14.96 4.04
CA CYS A 232 -7.07 -16.33 4.43
C CYS A 232 -7.67 -16.62 5.81
N ASN A 233 -8.31 -17.78 5.97
CA ASN A 233 -8.85 -18.20 7.26
C ASN A 233 -7.75 -18.63 8.24
N GLU A 234 -6.61 -19.06 7.70
CA GLU A 234 -5.43 -19.44 8.48
C GLU A 234 -4.42 -18.29 8.48
N GLY A 235 -4.24 -17.68 9.65
CA GLY A 235 -3.13 -16.76 9.87
C GLY A 235 -1.79 -17.49 9.81
N LYS A 236 -0.75 -16.76 9.42
CA LYS A 236 0.64 -17.21 9.53
C LYS A 236 1.39 -16.26 10.47
N ASP A 237 2.34 -16.80 11.23
CA ASP A 237 3.06 -16.04 12.26
C ASP A 237 4.16 -15.15 11.67
N SER A 238 4.61 -15.44 10.44
CA SER A 238 5.66 -14.71 9.75
C SER A 238 5.23 -14.30 8.34
N TRP A 239 5.87 -13.26 7.82
CA TRP A 239 5.66 -12.87 6.42
C TRP A 239 6.23 -13.92 5.47
N GLN A 240 7.30 -14.62 5.86
CA GLN A 240 7.93 -15.68 5.09
C GLN A 240 6.93 -16.80 4.84
N ASP A 241 6.29 -17.32 5.89
CA ASP A 241 5.30 -18.39 5.79
C ASP A 241 4.09 -17.97 4.95
N ALA A 242 3.61 -16.73 5.16
CA ALA A 242 2.49 -16.17 4.40
C ALA A 242 2.80 -16.06 2.90
N LEU A 243 3.96 -15.48 2.54
CA LEU A 243 4.36 -15.31 1.15
C LEU A 243 4.73 -16.63 0.50
N ASN A 244 5.32 -17.56 1.24
CA ASN A 244 5.66 -18.88 0.72
C ASN A 244 4.40 -19.69 0.39
N ASP A 245 3.40 -19.69 1.28
CA ASP A 245 2.13 -20.40 1.08
C ASP A 245 1.38 -19.89 -0.17
N ILE A 246 1.14 -18.58 -0.26
CA ILE A 246 0.43 -18.01 -1.42
C ILE A 246 1.30 -18.09 -2.69
N GLY A 247 2.62 -17.99 -2.55
CA GLY A 247 3.56 -18.08 -3.67
C GLY A 247 3.57 -19.46 -4.32
N LYS A 248 3.55 -20.53 -3.52
CA LYS A 248 3.43 -21.91 -4.01
C LYS A 248 2.10 -22.12 -4.74
N LYS A 249 0.98 -21.76 -4.11
CA LYS A 249 -0.36 -21.82 -4.74
C LYS A 249 -0.43 -21.05 -6.06
N PHE A 250 0.18 -19.86 -6.13
CA PHE A 250 0.19 -19.06 -7.35
C PHE A 250 1.10 -19.65 -8.44
N LYS A 251 2.22 -20.26 -8.06
CA LYS A 251 3.10 -20.99 -8.97
C LYS A 251 2.38 -22.21 -9.55
N ASP A 252 1.82 -23.06 -8.70
CA ASP A 252 1.12 -24.29 -9.11
C ASP A 252 -0.04 -23.96 -10.05
N PHE A 253 -0.85 -22.95 -9.71
CA PHE A 253 -1.94 -22.48 -10.57
C PHE A 253 -1.44 -22.05 -11.97
N ARG A 254 -0.28 -21.40 -12.05
CA ARG A 254 0.31 -20.97 -13.33
C ARG A 254 0.82 -22.14 -14.15
N GLU A 255 1.49 -23.10 -13.51
CA GLU A 255 1.99 -24.31 -14.17
C GLU A 255 0.85 -25.17 -14.70
N ASP A 256 -0.25 -25.30 -13.95
CA ASP A 256 -1.43 -26.08 -14.35
C ASP A 256 -2.25 -25.42 -15.49
N HIS A 257 -2.11 -24.11 -15.69
CA HIS A 257 -2.91 -23.31 -16.64
C HIS A 257 -2.07 -22.61 -17.70
N ASP A 258 -0.79 -22.95 -17.85
CA ASP A 258 0.01 -22.51 -18.99
C ASP A 258 -0.44 -23.28 -20.24
N PHE A 259 -1.46 -22.74 -20.93
CA PHE A 259 -1.99 -23.19 -22.22
C PHE A 259 -0.97 -23.14 -23.40
N TRP A 260 0.32 -23.00 -23.12
CA TRP A 260 1.39 -22.85 -24.10
C TRP A 260 2.42 -24.00 -24.08
N SER A 261 2.21 -25.08 -23.32
CA SER A 261 3.03 -26.30 -23.43
C SER A 261 2.44 -27.30 -24.44
N GLY A 262 1.97 -26.80 -25.57
CA GLY A 262 1.37 -27.57 -26.66
C GLY A 262 1.73 -26.95 -28.01
N SER A 263 3.02 -26.94 -28.34
CA SER A 263 3.55 -26.67 -29.68
C SER A 263 4.88 -27.38 -29.85
#